data_AF-A0A0G0KYE0-F1
#
_entry.id   AF-A0A0G0KYE0-F1
#
_cell.length_a   1.000
_cell.length_b   1.000
_cell.length_c   1.000
_cell.angle_alpha   90.00
_cell.angle_beta   90.00
_cell.angle_gamma   90.00
#
_symmetry.space_group_name_H-M   'P 1'
#
loop_
_entity.id
_entity.type
_entity.pdbx_description
1 polymer ?
#
loop_
_entity_poly.entity_id
_entity_poly.type
_entity_poly.pdbx_seq_one_letter_code
_entity_poly.pdbx_strand_id
1 'polypeptide(L)' 'MGRSQTHRRGVAGKRWKHRSQVTPRLFKINLQKKTVLINGESKQMRLCAKCIKRIKNFGSIKDYKNITFV' A
#
# COMPACT_ATOMS: atom_id res chain seq x y z
N MET A 1 -1.77 -7.62 -11.43
CA MET A 1 -3.18 -8.00 -11.16
C MET A 1 -3.18 -9.02 -10.04
N GLY A 2 -3.92 -8.78 -8.96
CA GLY A 2 -4.04 -9.79 -7.91
C GLY A 2 -5.09 -10.82 -8.28
N ARG A 3 -5.07 -11.97 -7.60
CA ARG A 3 -6.09 -13.00 -7.73
C ARG A 3 -6.49 -13.46 -6.34
N SER A 4 -7.78 -13.69 -6.13
CA SER A 4 -8.28 -14.33 -4.93
C SER A 4 -8.90 -15.66 -5.34
N GLN A 5 -8.44 -16.73 -4.71
CA GLN A 5 -8.89 -18.09 -4.91
C GLN A 5 -8.53 -18.83 -3.63
N THR A 6 -9.46 -19.54 -3.00
CA THR A 6 -9.10 -20.37 -1.86
C THR A 6 -9.97 -21.61 -1.75
N HIS A 7 -9.33 -22.78 -1.85
CA HIS A 7 -9.80 -24.03 -1.28
C HIS A 7 -8.72 -24.59 -0.34
N ARG A 8 -9.18 -25.23 0.73
CA ARG A 8 -8.38 -25.59 1.91
C ARG A 8 -8.11 -27.10 1.96
N ARG A 9 -7.39 -27.56 2.99
CA ARG A 9 -7.13 -29.01 3.20
C ARG A 9 -8.44 -29.77 3.42
N GLY A 10 -8.62 -30.91 2.75
CA GLY A 10 -9.71 -31.86 3.03
C GLY A 10 -11.07 -31.63 2.36
N VAL A 11 -11.14 -30.91 1.24
CA VAL A 11 -12.36 -30.52 0.51
C VAL A 11 -13.22 -31.68 -0.07
N ALA A 12 -13.78 -32.55 0.78
CA ALA A 12 -14.58 -33.75 0.40
C ALA A 12 -13.77 -34.79 -0.41
N GLY A 13 -12.88 -35.52 0.29
CA GLY A 13 -12.16 -36.66 -0.30
C GLY A 13 -11.22 -36.33 -1.46
N LYS A 14 -10.73 -35.07 -1.53
CA LYS A 14 -9.90 -34.51 -2.64
C LYS A 14 -10.66 -34.18 -3.93
N ARG A 15 -11.97 -34.46 -4.02
CA ARG A 15 -12.75 -34.29 -5.25
C ARG A 15 -12.91 -32.82 -5.68
N TRP A 16 -12.84 -31.89 -4.73
CA TRP A 16 -13.01 -30.45 -4.97
C TRP A 16 -11.71 -29.66 -4.83
N LYS A 17 -10.56 -30.34 -4.75
CA LYS A 17 -9.24 -29.73 -4.50
C LYS A 17 -8.84 -28.66 -5.52
N HIS A 18 -9.29 -28.80 -6.77
CA HIS A 18 -8.91 -27.92 -7.88
C HIS A 18 -10.07 -27.13 -8.48
N ARG A 19 -11.24 -27.09 -7.80
CA ARG A 19 -12.45 -26.46 -8.33
C ARG A 19 -12.71 -25.03 -7.80
N SER A 20 -11.73 -24.41 -7.13
CA SER A 20 -11.91 -23.05 -6.60
C SER A 20 -11.94 -22.06 -7.74
N GLN A 21 -12.95 -21.21 -7.82
CA GLN A 21 -13.01 -20.19 -8.85
C GLN A 21 -11.98 -19.07 -8.57
N VAL A 22 -11.24 -18.69 -9.61
CA VAL A 22 -10.30 -17.57 -9.55
C VAL A 22 -11.04 -16.26 -9.79
N THR A 23 -10.98 -15.35 -8.83
CA THR A 23 -11.52 -13.99 -8.98
C THR A 23 -10.37 -12.99 -9.19
N PRO A 24 -10.32 -12.27 -10.33
CA PRO A 24 -9.31 -11.24 -10.53
C PRO A 24 -9.60 -10.03 -9.63
N ARG A 25 -8.55 -9.47 -9.02
CA ARG A 25 -8.63 -8.28 -8.15
C ARG A 25 -7.67 -7.19 -8.62
N LEU A 26 -8.16 -5.98 -8.66
CA LEU A 26 -7.35 -4.77 -8.82
C LEU A 26 -6.85 -4.32 -7.46
N PHE A 27 -5.52 -4.25 -7.29
CA PHE A 27 -4.95 -3.67 -6.08
C PHE A 27 -5.02 -2.15 -6.19
N LYS A 28 -5.61 -1.51 -5.17
CA LYS A 28 -5.57 -0.04 -5.07
C LYS A 28 -4.17 0.40 -4.64
N ILE A 29 -3.77 1.57 -5.14
CA ILE A 29 -2.48 2.18 -4.78
C ILE A 29 -2.55 2.61 -3.30
N ASN A 30 -1.51 2.32 -2.53
CA ASN A 30 -1.38 2.73 -1.14
C ASN A 30 -0.95 4.21 -1.04
N LEU A 31 -1.87 5.11 -1.37
CA LEU A 31 -1.72 6.56 -1.29
C LEU A 31 -2.54 7.12 -0.13
N GLN A 32 -1.86 7.67 0.86
CA GLN A 32 -2.46 8.25 2.07
C GLN A 32 -2.41 9.76 1.99
N LYS A 33 -3.53 10.43 2.30
CA LYS A 33 -3.55 11.89 2.43
C LYS A 33 -2.84 12.28 3.73
N LYS A 34 -1.81 13.10 3.64
CA LYS A 34 -1.03 13.61 4.78
C LYS A 34 -0.71 15.08 4.56
N THR A 35 -0.67 15.83 5.65
CA THR A 35 -0.17 17.20 5.69
C THR A 35 1.31 17.13 6.02
N VAL A 36 2.14 17.76 5.19
CA VAL A 36 3.58 17.87 5.39
C VAL A 36 3.97 19.33 5.39
N LEU A 37 5.01 19.64 6.14
CA LEU A 37 5.67 20.93 6.13
C LEU A 37 6.89 20.81 5.20
N ILE A 38 6.95 21.63 4.16
CA ILE A 38 8.04 21.65 3.19
C ILE A 38 8.61 23.06 3.22
N ASN A 39 9.86 23.21 3.64
CA ASN A 39 10.53 24.52 3.69
C ASN A 39 9.73 25.62 4.41
N GLY A 40 8.96 25.26 5.44
CA GLY A 40 8.12 26.20 6.20
C GLY A 40 6.66 26.29 5.75
N GLU A 41 6.32 25.76 4.57
CA GLU A 41 4.95 25.81 4.04
C GLU A 41 4.19 24.51 4.32
N SER A 42 2.97 24.61 4.83
CA SER A 42 2.09 23.46 5.03
C SER A 42 1.38 23.07 3.74
N LYS A 43 1.52 21.81 3.32
CA LYS A 43 0.88 21.29 2.09
C LYS A 43 0.27 19.92 2.32
N GLN A 44 -0.94 19.73 1.82
CA GLN A 44 -1.60 18.43 1.82
C GLN A 44 -1.25 17.66 0.55
N MET A 45 -0.81 16.40 0.70
CA MET A 45 -0.42 15.56 -0.43
C MET A 45 -0.78 14.09 -0.21
N ARG A 46 -0.82 13.33 -1.32
CA ARG A 46 -1.02 11.87 -1.30
C ARG A 46 0.34 11.18 -1.31
N LEU A 47 0.73 10.64 -0.16
CA LEU A 47 2.03 9.99 0.02
C LEU A 47 1.92 8.48 0.06
N CYS A 48 2.93 7.81 -0.48
CA CYS A 48 3.08 6.38 -0.36
C CYS A 48 3.58 5.98 1.04
N ALA A 49 3.25 4.77 1.52
CA ALA A 49 3.72 4.33 2.85
C ALA A 49 5.27 4.32 2.99
N LYS A 50 5.98 3.97 1.91
CA LYS A 50 7.46 4.05 1.86
C LYS A 50 7.98 5.49 2.00
N CYS A 51 7.26 6.42 1.39
CA CYS A 51 7.53 7.85 1.41
C CYS A 51 7.35 8.38 2.84
N ILE A 52 6.26 7.99 3.51
CA ILE A 52 5.99 8.35 4.90
C ILE A 52 7.10 7.84 5.83
N LYS A 53 7.51 6.58 5.66
CA LYS A 53 8.63 6.00 6.41
C LYS A 53 9.94 6.77 6.18
N ARG A 54 10.22 7.19 4.94
CA ARG A 54 11.43 7.96 4.61
C ARG A 54 11.43 9.35 5.25
N ILE A 55 10.31 10.08 5.19
CA ILE A 55 10.19 11.38 5.86
C ILE A 55 10.46 11.22 7.36
N LYS A 56 9.85 10.21 8.00
CA LYS A 56 10.04 9.96 9.44
C LYS A 56 11.50 9.69 9.82
N ASN A 57 12.25 8.98 8.98
CA ASN A 57 13.60 8.52 9.32
C ASN A 57 14.71 9.46 8.83
N PHE A 58 14.52 10.12 7.69
CA PHE A 58 15.57 10.87 7.00
C PHE A 58 15.20 12.34 6.71
N GLY A 59 13.96 12.76 7.01
CA GLY A 59 13.51 14.13 6.75
C GLY A 59 13.56 14.57 5.28
N SER A 60 13.63 13.62 4.34
CA SER A 60 13.86 13.90 2.92
C SER A 60 13.13 12.93 1.99
N ILE A 61 12.66 13.46 0.85
CA ILE A 61 12.09 12.70 -0.27
C ILE A 61 12.64 13.28 -1.56
N LYS A 62 13.42 12.48 -2.31
CA LYS A 62 14.00 12.86 -3.61
C LYS A 62 14.56 14.30 -3.57
N ASP A 63 13.91 15.23 -4.27
CA ASP A 63 14.34 16.61 -4.46
C ASP A 63 13.88 17.53 -3.31
N TYR A 64 12.92 17.08 -2.50
CA TYR A 64 12.45 17.80 -1.32
C TYR A 64 13.34 17.47 -0.12
N LYS A 65 14.12 18.47 0.31
CA LYS A 65 14.91 18.46 1.54
C LYS A 65 14.15 19.19 2.65
N ASN A 66 14.36 18.80 3.91
CA ASN A 66 13.70 19.40 5.08
C ASN A 66 12.17 19.25 5.09
N ILE A 67 11.68 18.02 4.92
CA ILE A 67 10.26 17.70 5.06
C ILE A 67 10.00 17.16 6.46
N THR A 68 9.00 17.71 7.13
CA THR A 68 8.48 17.17 8.38
C THR A 68 6.97 16.96 8.28
N PHE A 69 6.42 16.17 9.18
CA PHE A 69 4.97 16.12 9.34
C PHE A 69 4.55 17.27 10.25
N VAL A 70 3.39 17.86 9.92
CA VAL A 70 2.62 18.67 10.86
C VAL A 70 1.95 17.73 11.86
#